data_AF-A0A8I2YD86-F1
#
_entry.id   AF-A0A8I2YD86-F1
#
_cell.length_a   1.000
_cell.length_b   1.000
_cell.length_c   1.000
_cell.angle_alpha   90.00
_cell.angle_beta   90.00
_cell.angle_gamma   90.00
#
_symmetry.space_group_name_H-M   'P 1'
#
loop_
_entity.id
_entity.type
_entity.pdbx_description
1 polymer ?
#
loop_
_entity_poly.entity_id
_entity_poly.type
_entity_poly.pdbx_seq_one_letter_code
_entity_poly.pdbx_strand_id
1 'polypeptide(L)'
;METNGLAKKPRLTHVASDGILIVELPRLAHEVPLSKLRDAFTPIIEQMPYNDTLIHPSVEMNLSLKSSSGDFNATPDLSIHLVRLSGRRLKPEFVCIGGECAFSQDQDTLLMKLQLEFDACSEVVMVVMIILTEVRPYHSPEEDSTAWHIFHHHSECPSFKDFLDMVEIMDEDSTWLGPVKVAGHAWCLISNVDNHVWVKVGEEKININTESSGTVAVHGTLFPEIDMNTVDIVIHQGLLKIRDAMIQFNKRLDPQADTSLLR
;
A
#
# COMPACT_ATOMS: atom_id res chain seq x y z
N MET A 1 -15.81 8.50 16.31
CA MET A 1 -14.74 9.27 16.96
C MET A 1 -13.89 9.81 15.83
N GLU A 2 -14.16 11.05 15.42
CA GLU A 2 -13.51 11.69 14.28
C GLU A 2 -12.03 11.88 14.60
N THR A 3 -11.16 11.24 13.83
CA THR A 3 -9.75 11.61 13.82
C THR A 3 -9.68 12.96 13.15
N ASN A 4 -9.52 14.03 13.96
CA ASN A 4 -9.05 15.33 13.51
C ASN A 4 -7.98 15.10 12.43
N GLY A 5 -8.14 15.77 11.28
CA GLY A 5 -7.23 15.70 10.15
C GLY A 5 -5.83 16.17 10.53
N LEU A 6 -5.07 15.30 11.20
CA LEU A 6 -3.64 15.45 11.36
C LEU A 6 -3.09 15.51 9.95
N ALA A 7 -2.46 16.65 9.60
CA ALA A 7 -1.67 16.75 8.39
C ALA A 7 -0.78 15.51 8.30
N LYS A 8 -1.04 14.66 7.30
CA LYS A 8 -0.27 13.44 7.12
C LYS A 8 1.17 13.86 6.91
N LYS A 9 2.07 13.33 7.74
CA LYS A 9 3.50 13.62 7.62
C LYS A 9 3.96 13.14 6.24
N PRO A 10 4.82 13.89 5.54
CA PRO A 10 5.44 13.41 4.31
C PRO A 10 6.14 12.07 4.57
N ARG A 11 6.04 11.15 3.60
CA ARG A 11 6.83 9.91 3.60
C ARG A 11 8.15 10.17 2.91
N LEU A 12 9.19 9.51 3.41
CA LEU A 12 10.54 9.69 2.94
C LEU A 12 11.13 8.32 2.61
N THR A 13 11.65 8.19 1.38
CA THR A 13 12.57 7.12 1.00
C THR A 13 13.93 7.73 0.74
N HIS A 14 14.93 7.23 1.45
CA HIS A 14 16.30 7.73 1.41
C HIS A 14 17.28 6.59 1.15
N VAL A 15 18.11 6.76 0.13
CA VAL A 15 19.18 5.84 -0.25
C VAL A 15 20.49 6.60 -0.17
N ALA A 16 21.22 6.38 0.92
CA ALA A 16 22.41 7.16 1.25
C ALA A 16 23.55 6.92 0.26
N SER A 17 23.70 5.67 -0.22
CA SER A 17 24.74 5.28 -1.17
C SER A 17 24.65 6.03 -2.49
N ASP A 18 23.43 6.28 -2.95
CA ASP A 18 23.15 6.88 -4.26
C ASP A 18 22.75 8.35 -4.17
N GLY A 19 22.68 8.91 -2.95
CA GLY A 19 22.25 10.29 -2.72
C GLY A 19 20.81 10.57 -3.12
N ILE A 20 19.93 9.55 -3.07
CA ILE A 20 18.53 9.66 -3.50
C ILE A 20 17.64 9.97 -2.29
N LEU A 21 16.77 10.97 -2.45
CA LEU A 21 15.69 11.28 -1.52
C LEU A 21 14.37 11.42 -2.31
N ILE A 22 13.41 10.55 -2.01
CA ILE A 22 12.04 10.61 -2.52
C ILE A 22 11.15 11.13 -1.38
N VAL A 23 10.32 12.12 -1.68
CA VAL A 23 9.38 12.73 -0.73
C VAL A 23 7.97 12.59 -1.27
N GLU A 24 7.11 11.88 -0.56
CA GLU A 24 5.73 11.63 -0.97
C GLU A 24 4.76 12.33 -0.01
N LEU A 25 3.74 12.97 -0.58
CA LEU A 25 2.65 13.59 0.17
C LEU A 25 1.35 12.86 -0.14
N PRO A 26 1.01 11.79 0.61
CA PRO A 26 -0.08 10.90 0.26
C PRO A 26 -1.45 11.58 0.39
N ARG A 27 -2.24 11.52 -0.68
CA ARG A 27 -3.64 11.97 -0.67
C ARG A 27 -4.54 10.91 -0.02
N LEU A 28 -5.79 11.25 0.30
CA LEU A 28 -6.73 10.25 0.84
C LEU A 28 -7.03 9.14 -0.18
N ALA A 29 -7.20 9.49 -1.46
CA ALA A 29 -7.44 8.53 -2.54
C ALA A 29 -6.35 7.45 -2.65
N HIS A 30 -5.11 7.81 -2.32
CA HIS A 30 -3.95 6.91 -2.28
C HIS A 30 -4.01 5.87 -1.16
N GLU A 31 -4.52 6.25 0.01
CA GLU A 31 -4.56 5.33 1.17
C GLU A 31 -5.74 4.38 1.17
N VAL A 32 -6.87 4.79 0.56
CA VAL A 32 -8.12 4.03 0.67
C VAL A 32 -7.96 2.60 0.14
N PRO A 33 -7.40 2.36 -1.07
CA PRO A 33 -7.22 1.01 -1.58
C PRO A 33 -6.38 0.12 -0.64
N LEU A 34 -5.25 0.64 -0.17
CA LEU A 34 -4.35 -0.10 0.72
C LEU A 34 -4.91 -0.29 2.12
N SER A 35 -5.69 0.66 2.64
CA SER A 35 -6.43 0.47 3.89
C SER A 35 -7.43 -0.67 3.75
N LYS A 36 -8.10 -0.82 2.61
CA LYS A 36 -9.02 -1.96 2.37
C LYS A 36 -8.26 -3.26 2.25
N LEU A 37 -7.09 -3.24 1.60
CA LEU A 37 -6.21 -4.40 1.52
C LEU A 37 -5.70 -4.82 2.91
N ARG A 38 -5.32 -3.86 3.77
CA ARG A 38 -4.99 -4.11 5.19
C ARG A 38 -6.14 -4.80 5.91
N ASP A 39 -7.35 -4.25 5.80
CA ASP A 39 -8.54 -4.79 6.48
C ASP A 39 -8.84 -6.23 6.02
N ALA A 40 -8.54 -6.56 4.75
CA ALA A 40 -8.66 -7.92 4.22
C ALA A 40 -7.53 -8.85 4.68
N PHE A 41 -6.27 -8.39 4.68
CA PHE A 41 -5.10 -9.21 5.03
C PHE A 41 -5.00 -9.47 6.53
N THR A 42 -5.34 -8.51 7.37
CA THR A 42 -5.20 -8.61 8.84
C THR A 42 -5.83 -9.91 9.40
N PRO A 43 -7.13 -10.21 9.18
CA PRO A 43 -7.73 -11.42 9.73
C PRO A 43 -7.15 -12.70 9.13
N ILE A 44 -6.70 -12.68 7.86
CA ILE A 44 -6.10 -13.85 7.22
C ILE A 44 -4.76 -14.17 7.88
N ILE A 45 -3.93 -13.13 8.10
CA ILE A 45 -2.60 -13.25 8.70
C ILE A 45 -2.68 -13.67 10.17
N GLU A 46 -3.63 -13.11 10.92
CA GLU A 46 -3.88 -13.48 12.32
C GLU A 46 -4.29 -14.95 12.46
N GLN A 47 -4.99 -15.50 11.47
CA GLN A 47 -5.43 -16.90 11.44
C GLN A 47 -4.35 -17.86 10.89
N MET A 48 -3.24 -17.34 10.35
CA MET A 48 -2.16 -18.22 9.90
C MET A 48 -1.55 -18.96 11.08
N PRO A 49 -1.12 -20.21 10.90
CA PRO A 49 -0.44 -20.93 11.96
C PRO A 49 0.98 -20.37 12.22
N TYR A 50 1.23 -19.88 13.43
CA TYR A 50 2.55 -19.50 13.93
C TYR A 50 2.67 -19.76 15.43
N ASN A 51 3.90 -19.67 15.97
CA ASN A 51 4.13 -19.69 17.41
C ASN A 51 3.95 -18.28 17.99
N ASP A 52 2.77 -18.04 18.57
CA ASP A 52 2.34 -16.77 19.17
C ASP A 52 3.11 -16.37 20.44
N THR A 53 3.97 -17.25 20.96
CA THR A 53 4.88 -16.92 22.07
C THR A 53 6.21 -16.34 21.59
N LEU A 54 6.58 -16.58 20.32
CA LEU A 54 7.85 -16.16 19.74
C LEU A 54 7.71 -14.96 18.81
N ILE A 55 6.65 -14.96 17.99
CA ILE A 55 6.44 -13.94 16.96
C ILE A 55 5.00 -13.44 16.96
N HIS A 56 4.84 -12.20 16.54
CA HIS A 56 3.55 -11.59 16.26
C HIS A 56 3.60 -10.97 14.86
N PRO A 57 2.84 -11.49 13.89
CA PRO A 57 2.67 -10.83 12.61
C PRO A 57 1.78 -9.60 12.78
N SER A 58 2.12 -8.48 12.13
CA SER A 58 1.28 -7.29 12.06
C SER A 58 1.19 -6.79 10.63
N VAL A 59 0.01 -6.32 10.24
CA VAL A 59 -0.24 -5.64 8.96
C VAL A 59 -0.35 -4.16 9.26
N GLU A 60 0.69 -3.41 8.92
CA GLU A 60 0.82 -1.99 9.29
C GLU A 60 0.78 -1.12 8.04
N MET A 61 0.20 0.07 8.20
CA MET A 61 0.33 1.13 7.21
C MET A 61 1.46 2.05 7.64
N ASN A 62 2.29 2.50 6.70
CA ASN A 62 3.25 3.60 6.92
C ASN A 62 4.34 3.29 7.95
N LEU A 63 4.73 2.02 8.09
CA LEU A 63 5.79 1.64 9.01
C LEU A 63 7.14 1.72 8.30
N SER A 64 8.06 2.54 8.81
CA SER A 64 9.36 2.71 8.19
C SER A 64 10.19 1.42 8.18
N LEU A 65 10.67 1.07 7.00
CA LEU A 65 11.61 0.02 6.69
C LEU A 65 13.03 0.57 6.71
N LYS A 66 13.94 -0.10 7.43
CA LYS A 66 15.36 0.28 7.48
C LYS A 66 16.21 -0.92 7.15
N SER A 67 17.21 -0.76 6.28
CA SER A 67 18.20 -1.82 6.07
C SER A 67 19.07 -1.98 7.33
N SER A 68 19.59 -3.20 7.50
CA SER A 68 20.53 -3.51 8.57
C SER A 68 21.83 -2.70 8.50
N SER A 69 22.24 -2.26 7.30
CA SER A 69 23.41 -1.40 7.12
C SER A 69 23.16 0.07 7.46
N GLY A 70 21.89 0.50 7.49
CA GLY A 70 21.50 1.90 7.72
C GLY A 70 21.56 2.78 6.46
N ASP A 71 22.01 2.24 5.33
CA ASP A 71 22.14 2.99 4.07
C ASP A 71 20.81 3.19 3.33
N PHE A 72 19.77 2.48 3.76
CA PHE A 72 18.45 2.53 3.18
C PHE A 72 17.38 2.73 4.26
N ASN A 73 16.46 3.66 4.00
CA ASN A 73 15.27 3.88 4.81
C ASN A 73 14.11 4.23 3.89
N ALA A 74 13.04 3.45 3.91
CA ALA A 74 11.82 3.71 3.16
C ALA A 74 10.60 3.64 4.08
N THR A 75 9.48 4.20 3.64
CA THR A 75 8.20 4.04 4.34
C THR A 75 7.19 3.50 3.34
N PRO A 76 7.04 2.16 3.28
CA PRO A 76 6.02 1.57 2.44
C PRO A 76 4.63 1.98 2.93
N ASP A 77 3.68 2.08 2.01
CA ASP A 77 2.33 2.47 2.34
C ASP A 77 1.63 1.39 3.16
N LEU A 78 1.82 0.13 2.78
CA LEU A 78 1.35 -1.07 3.46
C LEU A 78 2.47 -2.09 3.59
N SER A 79 2.61 -2.70 4.75
CA SER A 79 3.60 -3.73 4.97
C SER A 79 3.16 -4.76 5.99
N ILE A 80 3.56 -6.01 5.76
CA ILE A 80 3.37 -7.09 6.73
C ILE A 80 4.70 -7.36 7.41
N HIS A 81 4.72 -7.26 8.73
CA HIS A 81 5.91 -7.42 9.54
C HIS A 81 5.79 -8.59 10.51
N LEU A 82 6.91 -9.25 10.79
CA LEU A 82 7.02 -10.16 11.92
C LEU A 82 7.78 -9.47 13.04
N VAL A 83 7.13 -9.39 14.20
CA VAL A 83 7.69 -8.83 15.42
C VAL A 83 8.12 -9.96 16.32
N ARG A 84 9.37 -9.94 16.78
CA ARG A 84 9.83 -10.88 17.81
C ARG A 84 9.32 -10.45 19.18
N LEU A 85 8.68 -11.37 19.89
CA LEU A 85 8.12 -11.12 21.22
C LEU A 85 9.14 -11.27 22.36
N SER A 86 10.30 -11.89 22.08
CA SER A 86 11.39 -12.01 23.05
C SER A 86 12.31 -10.78 23.02
N GLY A 87 12.24 -9.96 24.07
CA GLY A 87 13.15 -8.81 24.27
C GLY A 87 12.49 -7.64 24.99
N ARG A 88 13.28 -6.60 25.32
CA ARG A 88 12.77 -5.35 25.94
C ARG A 88 12.06 -4.42 24.95
N ARG A 89 12.12 -4.70 23.65
CA ARG A 89 11.52 -3.87 22.59
C ARG A 89 10.92 -4.75 21.50
N LEU A 90 9.65 -4.52 21.21
CA LEU A 90 8.99 -5.00 20.00
C LEU A 90 9.59 -4.23 18.82
N LYS A 91 10.39 -4.91 18.00
CA LYS A 91 10.90 -4.36 16.76
C LYS A 91 10.48 -5.26 15.60
N PRO A 92 10.01 -4.69 14.48
CA PRO A 92 9.88 -5.42 13.23
C PRO A 92 11.24 -6.03 12.85
N GLU A 93 11.31 -7.35 12.66
CA GLU A 93 12.54 -8.05 12.26
C GLU A 93 12.48 -8.56 10.82
N PHE A 94 11.29 -8.70 10.25
CA PHE A 94 11.10 -9.27 8.91
C PHE A 94 9.95 -8.58 8.19
N VAL A 95 10.08 -8.32 6.89
CA VAL A 95 9.05 -7.68 6.05
C VAL A 95 8.63 -8.62 4.93
N CYS A 96 7.36 -8.99 4.93
CA CYS A 96 6.78 -9.99 4.04
C CYS A 96 6.11 -9.34 2.80
N ILE A 97 5.63 -8.10 2.93
CA ILE A 97 4.95 -7.36 1.84
C ILE A 97 5.48 -5.92 1.75
N GLY A 98 5.72 -5.45 0.52
CA GLY A 98 5.73 -4.03 0.15
C GLY A 98 4.50 -3.70 -0.66
N GLY A 99 3.55 -2.98 -0.06
CA GLY A 99 2.32 -2.51 -0.70
C GLY A 99 2.44 -1.02 -0.97
N GLU A 100 2.27 -0.62 -2.21
CA GLU A 100 2.44 0.76 -2.67
C GLU A 100 1.24 1.18 -3.51
N CYS A 101 0.82 2.42 -3.36
CA CYS A 101 -0.17 3.04 -4.24
C CYS A 101 0.47 4.26 -4.90
N ALA A 102 0.06 4.61 -6.11
CA ALA A 102 0.34 5.92 -6.66
C ALA A 102 -0.70 6.29 -7.69
N PHE A 103 -0.68 7.55 -8.12
CA PHE A 103 -1.34 7.91 -9.35
C PHE A 103 -0.49 7.52 -10.56
N SER A 104 -1.12 7.31 -11.71
CA SER A 104 -0.43 6.90 -12.94
C SER A 104 0.65 7.89 -13.39
N GLN A 105 0.50 9.19 -13.14
CA GLN A 105 1.56 10.16 -13.45
C GLN A 105 2.85 9.96 -12.63
N ASP A 106 2.77 9.28 -11.48
CA ASP A 106 3.89 9.04 -10.57
C ASP A 106 4.43 7.60 -10.68
N GLN A 107 3.91 6.80 -11.62
CA GLN A 107 4.21 5.37 -11.75
C GLN A 107 5.70 5.07 -11.90
N ASP A 108 6.44 5.83 -12.71
CA ASP A 108 7.88 5.62 -12.89
C ASP A 108 8.66 5.84 -11.58
N THR A 109 8.25 6.84 -10.80
CA THR A 109 8.85 7.12 -9.48
C THR A 109 8.52 5.99 -8.51
N LEU A 110 7.29 5.46 -8.55
CA LEU A 110 6.88 4.33 -7.73
C LEU A 110 7.66 3.06 -8.08
N LEU A 111 7.82 2.74 -9.36
CA LEU A 111 8.60 1.60 -9.81
C LEU A 111 10.06 1.74 -9.37
N MET A 112 10.64 2.95 -9.47
CA MET A 112 11.98 3.21 -8.94
C MET A 112 12.07 2.97 -7.43
N LYS A 113 11.11 3.47 -6.65
CA LYS A 113 11.03 3.25 -5.20
C LYS A 113 10.95 1.75 -4.85
N LEU A 114 10.04 1.03 -5.51
CA LEU A 114 9.87 -0.42 -5.34
C LEU A 114 11.16 -1.18 -5.65
N GLN A 115 11.85 -0.86 -6.74
CA GLN A 115 13.13 -1.50 -7.07
C GLN A 115 14.17 -1.28 -5.97
N LEU A 116 14.29 -0.05 -5.45
CA LEU A 116 15.20 0.28 -4.36
C LEU A 116 14.87 -0.50 -3.08
N GLU A 117 13.58 -0.67 -2.77
CA GLU A 117 13.12 -1.48 -1.65
C GLU A 117 13.51 -2.96 -1.79
N PHE A 118 13.36 -3.55 -2.97
CA PHE A 118 13.71 -4.97 -3.19
C PHE A 118 15.22 -5.22 -3.19
N ASP A 119 15.99 -4.26 -3.69
CA ASP A 119 17.44 -4.33 -3.65
C ASP A 119 17.93 -4.30 -2.20
N ALA A 120 17.31 -3.47 -1.37
CA ALA A 120 17.60 -3.36 0.05
C ALA A 120 17.02 -4.49 0.92
N CYS A 121 15.93 -5.15 0.52
CA CYS A 121 15.20 -6.12 1.34
C CYS A 121 14.89 -7.41 0.57
N SER A 122 15.77 -8.40 0.72
CA SER A 122 15.66 -9.73 0.09
C SER A 122 14.52 -10.61 0.64
N GLU A 123 14.00 -10.21 1.79
CA GLU A 123 12.98 -10.85 2.61
C GLU A 123 11.56 -10.67 2.07
N VAL A 124 11.34 -9.66 1.22
CA VAL A 124 10.03 -9.39 0.62
C VAL A 124 9.61 -10.58 -0.25
N VAL A 125 8.45 -11.15 0.04
CA VAL A 125 7.92 -12.33 -0.68
C VAL A 125 6.78 -12.00 -1.64
N MET A 126 6.06 -10.92 -1.38
CA MET A 126 4.98 -10.43 -2.22
C MET A 126 4.99 -8.90 -2.26
N VAL A 127 4.61 -8.34 -3.41
CA VAL A 127 4.46 -6.91 -3.63
C VAL A 127 3.11 -6.67 -4.26
N VAL A 128 2.42 -5.64 -3.79
CA VAL A 128 1.16 -5.18 -4.38
C VAL A 128 1.31 -3.71 -4.72
N MET A 129 1.25 -3.38 -6.01
CA MET A 129 1.26 -2.01 -6.50
C MET A 129 -0.13 -1.67 -7.04
N ILE A 130 -0.70 -0.56 -6.56
CA ILE A 130 -2.02 -0.08 -6.99
C ILE A 130 -1.84 1.26 -7.73
N ILE A 131 -2.20 1.29 -9.01
CA ILE A 131 -2.13 2.52 -9.81
C ILE A 131 -3.52 3.10 -10.01
N LEU A 132 -3.70 4.33 -9.56
CA LEU A 132 -4.91 5.12 -9.73
C LEU A 132 -4.75 6.03 -10.94
N THR A 133 -5.60 5.86 -11.95
CA THR A 133 -5.63 6.77 -13.10
C THR A 133 -6.79 7.74 -12.94
N GLU A 134 -6.50 9.04 -12.90
CA GLU A 134 -7.52 10.07 -13.01
C GLU A 134 -7.84 10.34 -14.49
N VAL A 135 -9.10 10.66 -14.83
CA VAL A 135 -9.47 11.10 -16.19
C VAL A 135 -8.66 12.33 -16.59
N ARG A 136 -8.39 13.22 -15.62
CA ARG A 136 -7.47 14.34 -15.73
C ARG A 136 -6.76 14.51 -14.39
N PRO A 137 -5.46 14.85 -14.36
CA PRO A 137 -4.80 15.23 -13.12
C PRO A 137 -5.57 16.34 -12.43
N TYR A 138 -5.69 16.25 -11.10
CA TYR A 138 -6.31 17.31 -10.30
C TYR A 138 -5.74 18.69 -10.63
N HIS A 139 -6.64 19.64 -10.83
CA HIS A 139 -6.33 21.07 -10.86
C HIS A 139 -7.20 21.80 -9.85
N SER A 140 -6.70 22.88 -9.25
CA SER A 140 -7.53 23.71 -8.38
C SER A 140 -8.68 24.35 -9.15
N PRO A 141 -9.77 24.76 -8.46
CA PRO A 141 -10.79 25.61 -9.07
C PRO A 141 -10.17 26.84 -9.74
N GLU A 142 -10.70 27.20 -10.93
CA GLU A 142 -10.30 28.42 -11.64
C GLU A 142 -10.72 29.66 -10.84
N GLU A 143 -9.91 30.70 -10.86
CA GLU A 143 -10.24 31.98 -10.23
C GLU A 143 -11.61 32.49 -10.75
N ASP A 144 -12.40 33.08 -9.85
CA ASP A 144 -13.77 33.54 -10.10
C ASP A 144 -14.79 32.44 -10.50
N SER A 145 -14.42 31.16 -10.48
CA SER A 145 -15.40 30.07 -10.60
C SER A 145 -16.30 29.96 -9.36
N THR A 146 -17.47 29.34 -9.50
CA THR A 146 -18.37 29.10 -8.35
C THR A 146 -17.68 28.34 -7.22
N ALA A 147 -16.93 27.28 -7.57
CA ALA A 147 -16.14 26.54 -6.60
C ALA A 147 -15.05 27.42 -5.96
N TRP A 148 -14.36 28.26 -6.74
CA TRP A 148 -13.39 29.19 -6.17
C TRP A 148 -14.04 30.15 -5.17
N HIS A 149 -15.15 30.81 -5.51
CA HIS A 149 -15.85 31.70 -4.59
C HIS A 149 -16.31 30.99 -3.30
N ILE A 150 -16.80 29.76 -3.41
CA ILE A 150 -17.17 28.96 -2.25
C ILE A 150 -15.94 28.74 -1.37
N PHE A 151 -14.87 28.13 -1.88
CA PHE A 151 -13.75 27.71 -1.03
C PHE A 151 -12.76 28.84 -0.68
N HIS A 152 -12.66 29.89 -1.48
CA HIS A 152 -11.78 31.04 -1.24
C HIS A 152 -12.32 31.98 -0.16
N HIS A 153 -13.65 32.12 -0.03
CA HIS A 153 -14.27 32.99 0.97
C HIS A 153 -14.53 32.32 2.32
N HIS A 154 -14.33 31.01 2.44
CA HIS A 154 -14.39 30.33 3.72
C HIS A 154 -13.14 30.68 4.55
N SER A 155 -13.36 31.27 5.74
CA SER A 155 -12.27 31.55 6.68
C SER A 155 -11.63 30.28 7.26
N GLU A 156 -12.33 29.15 7.14
CA GLU A 156 -11.91 27.85 7.66
C GLU A 156 -12.14 26.77 6.59
N CYS A 157 -11.23 25.80 6.51
CA CYS A 157 -11.41 24.63 5.65
C CYS A 157 -12.65 23.85 6.12
N PRO A 158 -13.65 23.58 5.26
CA PRO A 158 -14.84 22.84 5.66
C PRO A 158 -14.48 21.46 6.20
N SER A 159 -15.26 20.96 7.17
CA SER A 159 -15.03 19.60 7.66
C SER A 159 -15.27 18.58 6.54
N PHE A 160 -14.73 17.37 6.69
CA PHE A 160 -14.94 16.31 5.70
C PHE A 160 -16.43 16.03 5.49
N LYS A 161 -17.23 16.07 6.56
CA LYS A 161 -18.67 15.91 6.49
C LYS A 161 -19.33 17.05 5.71
N ASP A 162 -18.98 18.31 6.02
CA ASP A 162 -19.56 19.46 5.33
C ASP A 162 -19.21 19.44 3.84
N PHE A 163 -17.99 19.01 3.49
CA PHE A 163 -17.60 18.82 2.10
C PHE A 163 -18.44 17.74 1.41
N LEU A 164 -18.66 16.59 2.07
CA LEU A 164 -19.50 15.52 1.52
C LEU A 164 -20.95 15.96 1.31
N ASP A 165 -21.50 16.77 2.21
CA ASP A 165 -22.86 17.31 2.09
C ASP A 165 -22.99 18.32 0.91
N MET A 166 -21.87 18.86 0.42
CA MET A 166 -21.81 19.71 -0.78
C MET A 166 -21.65 18.92 -2.09
N VAL A 167 -21.36 17.62 -2.03
CA VAL A 167 -21.16 16.81 -3.23
C VAL A 167 -22.45 16.75 -4.03
N GLU A 168 -22.35 17.11 -5.30
CA GLU A 168 -23.45 17.06 -6.25
C GLU A 168 -23.89 15.60 -6.40
N ILE A 169 -25.12 15.30 -5.97
CA ILE A 169 -25.72 13.98 -6.15
C ILE A 169 -25.89 13.74 -7.65
N MET A 170 -25.16 12.75 -8.17
CA MET A 170 -25.46 12.17 -9.47
C MET A 170 -26.70 11.27 -9.33
N ASP A 171 -27.54 11.19 -10.37
CA ASP A 171 -28.82 10.46 -10.43
C ASP A 171 -28.90 9.24 -9.48
N GLU A 172 -30.04 9.01 -8.83
CA GLU A 172 -30.23 7.88 -7.89
C GLU A 172 -29.91 6.50 -8.50
N ASP A 173 -29.96 6.39 -9.84
CA ASP A 173 -29.63 5.20 -10.63
C ASP A 173 -28.15 5.15 -11.11
N SER A 174 -27.40 6.22 -10.93
CA SER A 174 -25.99 6.28 -11.30
C SER A 174 -25.15 5.56 -10.25
N THR A 175 -24.38 4.56 -10.70
CA THR A 175 -23.38 3.91 -9.86
C THR A 175 -22.45 4.97 -9.25
N TRP A 176 -22.00 4.76 -8.00
CA TRP A 176 -21.11 5.64 -7.21
C TRP A 176 -19.72 5.94 -7.85
N LEU A 177 -19.58 5.72 -9.15
CA LEU A 177 -18.37 5.70 -9.95
C LEU A 177 -18.18 6.99 -10.78
N GLY A 178 -19.05 7.98 -10.57
CA GLY A 178 -18.97 9.28 -11.24
C GLY A 178 -17.99 10.26 -10.57
N PRO A 179 -17.74 11.43 -11.22
CA PRO A 179 -16.86 12.45 -10.66
C PRO A 179 -17.39 13.00 -9.34
N VAL A 180 -16.50 13.17 -8.36
CA VAL A 180 -16.79 13.93 -7.15
C VAL A 180 -16.85 15.40 -7.52
N LYS A 181 -18.07 15.94 -7.68
CA LYS A 181 -18.29 17.34 -8.04
C LYS A 181 -18.82 18.15 -6.89
N VAL A 182 -18.29 19.35 -6.72
CA VAL A 182 -18.85 20.37 -5.84
C VAL A 182 -18.81 21.69 -6.59
N ALA A 183 -19.96 22.36 -6.71
CA ALA A 183 -20.10 23.65 -7.35
C ALA A 183 -19.56 23.69 -8.79
N GLY A 184 -19.87 22.65 -9.57
CA GLY A 184 -19.49 22.47 -10.96
C GLY A 184 -18.04 22.03 -11.17
N HIS A 185 -17.21 22.01 -10.13
CA HIS A 185 -15.81 21.60 -10.21
C HIS A 185 -15.65 20.11 -9.87
N ALA A 186 -14.93 19.37 -10.70
CA ALA A 186 -14.61 17.97 -10.46
C ALA A 186 -13.33 17.86 -9.60
N TRP A 187 -13.50 17.47 -8.34
CA TRP A 187 -12.41 17.34 -7.37
C TRP A 187 -11.63 16.03 -7.51
N CYS A 188 -12.30 14.97 -7.98
CA CYS A 188 -11.67 13.70 -8.29
C CYS A 188 -12.53 12.95 -9.30
N LEU A 189 -11.91 12.36 -10.31
CA LEU A 189 -12.55 11.46 -11.25
C LEU A 189 -11.56 10.38 -11.65
N ILE A 190 -11.71 9.19 -11.06
CA ILE A 190 -10.90 8.02 -11.39
C ILE A 190 -11.46 7.39 -12.66
N SER A 191 -10.60 7.14 -13.65
CA SER A 191 -10.91 6.35 -14.85
C SER A 191 -10.51 4.89 -14.73
N ASN A 192 -9.45 4.60 -13.95
CA ASN A 192 -8.90 3.25 -13.84
C ASN A 192 -8.29 2.99 -12.45
N VAL A 193 -8.41 1.76 -11.97
CA VAL A 193 -7.67 1.26 -10.79
C VAL A 193 -7.00 -0.06 -11.17
N ASP A 194 -5.70 0.00 -11.43
CA ASP A 194 -4.89 -1.17 -11.77
C ASP A 194 -4.21 -1.74 -10.54
N ASN A 195 -4.11 -3.07 -10.49
CA ASN A 195 -3.36 -3.80 -9.47
C ASN A 195 -2.28 -4.61 -10.17
N HIS A 196 -1.05 -4.46 -9.73
CA HIS A 196 0.08 -5.27 -10.16
C HIS A 196 0.61 -6.04 -8.94
N VAL A 197 0.77 -7.34 -9.08
CA VAL A 197 1.22 -8.20 -8.00
C VAL A 197 2.40 -9.02 -8.46
N TRP A 198 3.46 -8.99 -7.65
CA TRP A 198 4.64 -9.82 -7.83
C TRP A 198 4.81 -10.74 -6.63
N VAL A 199 5.09 -12.01 -6.90
CA VAL A 199 5.34 -13.03 -5.88
C VAL A 199 6.64 -13.76 -6.19
N LYS A 200 7.50 -13.85 -5.17
CA LYS A 200 8.81 -14.49 -5.24
C LYS A 200 8.71 -15.99 -5.56
N VAL A 201 9.48 -16.50 -6.53
CA VAL A 201 9.62 -17.93 -6.85
C VAL A 201 10.99 -18.43 -6.40
N GLY A 202 11.00 -19.43 -5.51
CA GLY A 202 12.24 -19.90 -4.88
C GLY A 202 12.88 -18.82 -4.00
N GLU A 203 14.21 -18.70 -4.09
CA GLU A 203 15.01 -17.78 -3.26
C GLU A 203 15.46 -16.51 -4.02
N GLU A 204 15.20 -16.43 -5.32
CA GLU A 204 15.57 -15.28 -6.16
C GLU A 204 14.80 -14.02 -5.77
N LYS A 205 15.45 -12.85 -5.74
CA LYS A 205 14.77 -11.59 -5.42
C LYS A 205 13.69 -11.27 -6.46
N ILE A 206 12.64 -10.58 -6.01
CA ILE A 206 11.65 -10.00 -6.94
C ILE A 206 12.36 -9.01 -7.84
N ASN A 207 12.16 -9.15 -9.15
CA ASN A 207 12.63 -8.20 -10.15
C ASN A 207 11.43 -7.71 -10.96
N ILE A 208 11.07 -6.43 -10.78
CA ILE A 208 9.93 -5.82 -11.46
C ILE A 208 10.23 -5.40 -12.90
N ASN A 209 11.51 -5.34 -13.29
CA ASN A 209 11.96 -4.86 -14.59
C ASN A 209 12.09 -5.98 -15.64
N THR A 210 11.97 -7.24 -15.24
CA THR A 210 12.15 -8.38 -16.15
C THR A 210 11.15 -9.50 -15.86
N GLU A 211 10.66 -10.15 -16.91
CA GLU A 211 10.00 -11.45 -16.82
C GLU A 211 11.05 -12.53 -16.51
N SER A 212 11.54 -12.51 -15.27
CA SER A 212 12.50 -13.49 -14.77
C SER A 212 11.78 -14.76 -14.31
N SER A 213 12.43 -15.91 -14.42
CA SER A 213 11.92 -17.19 -13.90
C SER A 213 11.72 -17.21 -12.38
N GLY A 214 12.31 -16.24 -11.67
CA GLY A 214 12.26 -16.11 -10.21
C GLY A 214 11.06 -15.34 -9.67
N THR A 215 10.13 -14.86 -10.51
CA THR A 215 8.96 -14.08 -10.05
C THR A 215 7.70 -14.44 -10.84
N VAL A 216 6.57 -14.58 -10.14
CA VAL A 216 5.24 -14.55 -10.78
C VAL A 216 4.75 -13.11 -10.73
N ALA A 217 4.50 -12.52 -11.91
CA ALA A 217 4.00 -11.16 -12.05
C ALA A 217 2.66 -11.19 -12.77
N VAL A 218 1.64 -10.55 -12.20
CA VAL A 218 0.31 -10.44 -12.82
C VAL A 218 -0.25 -9.04 -12.66
N HIS A 219 -1.13 -8.68 -13.58
CA HIS A 219 -1.86 -7.42 -13.58
C HIS A 219 -3.37 -7.72 -13.66
N GLY A 220 -4.16 -6.87 -13.03
CA GLY A 220 -5.61 -6.91 -13.06
C GLY A 220 -6.20 -5.53 -12.81
N THR A 221 -7.46 -5.36 -13.20
CA THR A 221 -8.18 -4.08 -13.14
C THR A 221 -9.35 -4.21 -12.17
N LEU A 222 -9.48 -3.28 -11.23
CA LEU A 222 -10.60 -3.24 -10.28
C LEU A 222 -11.71 -2.29 -10.75
N PHE A 223 -11.36 -1.29 -11.55
CA PHE A 223 -12.26 -0.30 -12.13
C PHE A 223 -11.66 0.14 -13.46
N PRO A 224 -12.44 0.29 -14.55
CA PRO A 224 -13.90 0.32 -14.60
C PRO A 224 -14.56 -1.06 -14.67
N GLU A 225 -13.91 -2.04 -15.27
CA GLU A 225 -14.37 -3.42 -15.35
C GLU A 225 -13.49 -4.29 -14.45
N ILE A 226 -14.12 -5.15 -13.64
CA ILE A 226 -13.40 -5.98 -12.69
C ILE A 226 -12.82 -7.19 -13.44
N ASP A 227 -11.50 -7.22 -13.56
CA ASP A 227 -10.70 -8.37 -13.96
C ASP A 227 -9.58 -8.59 -12.95
N MET A 228 -9.91 -9.32 -11.88
CA MET A 228 -9.00 -9.58 -10.75
C MET A 228 -8.77 -11.07 -10.51
N ASN A 229 -9.32 -11.96 -11.35
CA ASN A 229 -9.27 -13.42 -11.13
C ASN A 229 -7.83 -13.93 -10.99
N THR A 230 -6.95 -13.50 -11.89
CA THR A 230 -5.55 -13.91 -11.87
C THR A 230 -4.79 -13.26 -10.70
N VAL A 231 -5.10 -11.99 -10.41
CA VAL A 231 -4.51 -11.27 -9.27
C VAL A 231 -4.86 -11.97 -7.95
N ASP A 232 -6.13 -12.35 -7.77
CA ASP A 232 -6.58 -13.07 -6.59
C ASP A 232 -5.81 -14.37 -6.41
N ILE A 233 -5.65 -15.17 -7.46
CA ILE A 233 -4.89 -16.43 -7.41
C ILE A 233 -3.44 -16.16 -6.96
N VAL A 234 -2.78 -15.14 -7.51
CA VAL A 234 -1.38 -14.83 -7.16
C VAL A 234 -1.26 -14.24 -5.75
N ILE A 235 -2.21 -13.42 -5.30
CA ILE A 235 -2.26 -12.95 -3.90
C ILE A 235 -2.37 -14.15 -2.95
N HIS A 236 -3.22 -15.14 -3.25
CA HIS A 236 -3.30 -16.35 -2.44
C HIS A 236 -1.98 -17.12 -2.42
N GLN A 237 -1.27 -17.22 -3.55
CA GLN A 237 0.07 -17.83 -3.59
C GLN A 237 1.09 -17.04 -2.74
N GLY A 238 1.04 -15.71 -2.79
CA GLY A 238 1.87 -14.85 -1.96
C GLY A 238 1.58 -15.03 -0.47
N LEU A 239 0.30 -15.08 -0.07
CA LEU A 239 -0.11 -15.35 1.32
C LEU A 239 0.41 -16.71 1.82
N LEU A 240 0.38 -17.76 0.99
CA LEU A 240 0.97 -19.06 1.33
C LEU A 240 2.49 -18.97 1.55
N LYS A 241 3.19 -18.16 0.76
CA LYS A 241 4.62 -17.91 0.94
C LYS A 241 4.93 -17.10 2.19
N ILE A 242 4.07 -16.16 2.54
CA ILE A 242 4.16 -15.41 3.80
C ILE A 242 4.04 -16.37 4.99
N ARG A 243 3.05 -17.27 4.96
CA ARG A 243 2.93 -18.35 5.96
C ARG A 243 4.21 -19.18 6.04
N ASP A 244 4.75 -19.62 4.91
CA ASP A 244 5.97 -20.41 4.89
C ASP A 244 7.18 -19.62 5.45
N ALA A 245 7.28 -18.32 5.14
CA ALA A 245 8.29 -17.43 5.70
C ALA A 245 8.14 -17.27 7.23
N MET A 246 6.90 -17.18 7.75
CA MET A 246 6.62 -17.15 9.18
C MET A 246 7.08 -18.43 9.89
N ILE A 247 6.82 -19.59 9.28
CA ILE A 247 7.27 -20.89 9.80
C ILE A 247 8.80 -20.96 9.82
N GLN A 248 9.46 -20.54 8.74
CA GLN A 248 10.92 -20.50 8.68
C GLN A 248 11.49 -19.54 9.72
N PHE A 249 10.88 -18.37 9.89
CA PHE A 249 11.29 -17.40 10.90
C PHE A 249 11.18 -17.99 12.31
N ASN A 250 10.07 -18.67 12.64
CA ASN A 250 9.93 -19.41 13.90
C ASN A 250 11.06 -20.42 14.12
N LYS A 251 11.42 -21.22 13.10
CA LYS A 251 12.55 -22.17 13.20
C LYS A 251 13.90 -21.50 13.41
N ARG A 252 14.11 -20.30 12.87
CA ARG A 252 15.33 -19.53 13.11
C ARG A 252 15.40 -19.06 14.57
N LEU A 253 14.24 -18.74 15.18
CA LEU A 253 14.17 -18.32 16.57
C LEU A 253 14.27 -19.49 17.56
N ASP A 254 13.65 -20.62 17.22
CA ASP A 254 13.69 -21.87 17.97
C ASP A 254 13.85 -23.07 17.00
N PRO A 255 15.09 -23.55 16.79
CA PRO A 255 15.36 -24.67 15.90
C PRO A 255 14.72 -26.00 16.32
N GLN A 256 14.29 -26.12 17.58
CA GLN A 256 13.65 -27.33 18.11
C GLN A 256 12.12 -27.25 18.07
N ALA A 257 11.54 -26.11 17.68
CA ALA A 257 10.10 -25.95 17.58
C ALA A 257 9.51 -26.95 16.57
N ASP A 258 8.54 -27.74 17.02
CA ASP A 258 7.75 -28.58 16.13
C ASP A 258 6.79 -27.71 15.31
N THR A 259 7.19 -27.40 14.08
CA THR A 259 6.35 -26.66 13.15
C THR A 259 5.53 -27.57 12.23
N SER A 260 5.49 -28.89 12.46
CA SER A 260 4.72 -29.81 11.63
C SER A 260 3.22 -29.51 11.70
N LEU A 261 2.76 -29.01 12.85
CA LEU A 261 1.40 -28.55 13.10
C LEU A 261 1.08 -27.17 12.48
N LEU A 262 2.10 -26.48 11.92
CA LEU A 262 1.94 -25.15 11.34
C LEU A 262 1.81 -25.15 9.81
N ARG A 263 1.74 -26.31 9.16
CA ARG A 263 1.71 -26.44 7.69
C ARG A 263 0.32 -26.67 7.13
#